data_AF-A0A2P9AKW7-F1
#
_entry.id   AF-A0A2P9AKW7-F1
#
_cell.length_a   1.000
_cell.length_b   1.000
_cell.length_c   1.000
_cell.angle_alpha   90.00
_cell.angle_beta   90.00
_cell.angle_gamma   90.00
#
_symmetry.space_group_name_H-M   'P 1'
#
loop_
_entity.id
_entity.type
_entity.pdbx_description
1 polymer ?
#
loop_
_entity_poly.entity_id
_entity_poly.type
_entity_poly.pdbx_seq_one_letter_code
_entity_poly.pdbx_strand_id
1 'polypeptide(L)'
;MPWMVLLFGLLIIPLGVVSVSFIIIQPPLIGALCTLCILQAAVTVALIPYSVDEVLATIQYLWGATRAGEPFWRTFWMGGPALSENQTPGADLDRPVFEVLKEFVTGGVNFPWTLVASTLLGALLMTTPLIIGTQPPLYFSDHVVGCLIIMVAVTAMAEIVRPVRFLNVVLGAWIAVSPFVLAGGGTQAIAADVTIGLALIVLSLPRGTRSDQHYGGWDRAIV
;
A
#
# COMPACT_ATOMS: atom_id res chain seq x y z
N MET A 1 15.90 -18.32 0.86
CA MET A 1 15.68 -18.94 2.20
C MET A 1 14.45 -18.30 2.82
N PRO A 2 13.45 -19.08 3.25
CA PRO A 2 12.20 -18.57 3.80
C PRO A 2 12.37 -17.55 4.94
N TRP A 3 13.31 -17.79 5.86
CA TRP A 3 13.52 -16.90 7.01
C TRP A 3 13.95 -15.47 6.62
N MET A 4 14.73 -15.30 5.55
CA MET A 4 15.20 -13.98 5.11
C MET A 4 14.03 -13.13 4.59
N VAL A 5 13.12 -13.76 3.85
CA VAL A 5 11.94 -13.10 3.29
C VAL A 5 10.98 -12.67 4.40
N LEU A 6 10.77 -13.54 5.39
CA LEU A 6 9.94 -13.21 6.56
C LEU A 6 10.55 -12.08 7.38
N LEU A 7 11.87 -12.08 7.57
CA LEU A 7 12.58 -10.98 8.26
C LEU A 7 12.47 -9.66 7.48
N PHE A 8 12.59 -9.70 6.15
CA PHE A 8 12.40 -8.54 5.28
C PHE A 8 11.00 -7.93 5.45
N GLY A 9 9.95 -8.75 5.37
CA GLY A 9 8.58 -8.27 5.59
C GLY A 9 8.33 -7.78 7.01
N LEU A 10 8.89 -8.47 8.01
CA LEU A 10 8.81 -8.05 9.42
C LEU A 10 9.51 -6.71 9.67
N LEU A 11 10.55 -6.35 8.91
CA LEU A 11 11.19 -5.05 9.03
C LEU A 11 10.41 -3.97 8.29
N ILE A 12 9.95 -4.24 7.07
CA ILE A 12 9.35 -3.21 6.20
C ILE A 12 7.95 -2.81 6.64
N ILE A 13 7.09 -3.76 6.98
CA ILE A 13 5.69 -3.47 7.30
C ILE A 13 5.59 -2.56 8.54
N PRO A 14 6.22 -2.88 9.69
CA PRO A 14 6.19 -2.00 10.86
C PRO A 14 6.93 -0.69 10.62
N LEU A 15 8.05 -0.71 9.88
CA LEU A 15 8.78 0.51 9.56
C LEU A 15 7.93 1.49 8.73
N GLY A 16 7.16 0.98 7.77
CA GLY A 16 6.22 1.78 6.98
C GLY A 16 5.12 2.40 7.85
N VAL A 17 4.52 1.62 8.76
CA VAL A 17 3.51 2.12 9.73
C VAL A 17 4.07 3.24 10.60
N VAL A 18 5.27 3.04 11.15
CA VAL A 18 5.94 4.03 12.00
C VAL A 18 6.28 5.29 11.19
N SER A 19 6.78 5.14 9.97
CA SER A 19 7.11 6.26 9.09
C SER A 19 5.89 7.12 8.75
N VAL A 20 4.76 6.50 8.38
CA VAL A 20 3.50 7.20 8.14
C VAL A 20 3.00 7.90 9.40
N SER A 21 3.11 7.24 10.57
CA SER A 21 2.71 7.84 11.85
C SER A 21 3.49 9.12 12.17
N PHE A 22 4.79 9.17 11.85
CA PHE A 22 5.57 10.40 11.98
C PHE A 22 5.10 11.52 11.06
N ILE A 23 4.73 11.20 9.81
CA ILE A 23 4.17 12.19 8.88
C ILE A 23 2.83 12.73 9.37
N ILE A 24 1.97 11.87 9.93
CA ILE A 24 0.68 12.27 10.51
C ILE A 24 0.86 13.26 11.66
N ILE A 25 1.87 13.01 12.52
CA ILE A 25 2.16 13.79 13.73
C ILE A 25 2.82 15.15 13.42
N GLN A 26 3.55 15.28 12.30
CA GLN A 26 4.37 16.45 11.99
C GLN A 26 3.58 17.78 11.98
N PRO A 27 2.48 17.96 11.24
CA PRO A 27 1.78 19.25 11.25
C PRO A 27 1.13 19.64 12.58
N PRO A 28 0.42 18.74 13.28
CA PRO A 28 -0.22 19.09 14.56
C PRO A 28 0.77 19.38 15.70
N LEU A 29 1.90 18.67 15.76
CA LEU A 29 2.86 18.75 16.88
C LEU A 29 4.07 19.65 16.60
N ILE A 30 4.59 19.65 15.37
CA ILE A 30 5.85 20.32 15.02
C ILE A 30 5.58 21.59 14.19
N GLY A 31 4.44 21.66 13.50
CA GLY A 31 4.09 22.80 12.65
C GLY A 31 4.90 22.87 11.35
N ALA A 32 5.70 21.86 11.04
CA ALA A 32 6.52 21.79 9.83
C ALA A 32 6.53 20.38 9.23
N LEU A 33 6.66 20.30 7.89
CA LEU A 33 6.79 19.06 7.13
C LEU A 33 8.23 18.91 6.66
N CYS A 34 8.84 17.75 6.95
CA CYS A 34 10.19 17.45 6.48
C CYS A 34 10.13 16.73 5.13
N THR A 35 10.68 17.34 4.08
CA THR A 35 10.71 16.77 2.72
C THR A 35 11.43 15.43 2.67
N LEU A 36 12.55 15.29 3.39
CA LEU A 36 13.29 14.02 3.49
C LEU A 36 12.48 12.93 4.22
N CYS A 37 11.69 13.29 5.23
CA CYS A 37 10.80 12.33 5.90
C CYS A 37 9.68 11.87 4.96
N ILE A 38 9.08 12.77 4.18
CA ILE A 38 8.05 12.42 3.20
C ILE A 38 8.62 11.46 2.16
N LEU A 39 9.83 11.75 1.65
CA LEU A 39 10.50 10.87 0.69
C LEU A 39 10.76 9.48 1.28
N GLN A 40 11.27 9.42 2.51
CA GLN A 40 11.51 8.15 3.21
C GLN A 40 10.21 7.38 3.46
N ALA A 41 9.14 8.06 3.86
CA ALA A 41 7.81 7.47 4.03
C ALA A 41 7.27 6.93 2.70
N ALA A 42 7.40 7.69 1.61
CA ALA A 42 6.98 7.27 0.28
C ALA A 42 7.69 5.99 -0.17
N VAL A 43 9.02 5.91 0.02
CA VAL A 43 9.80 4.71 -0.32
C VAL A 43 9.36 3.51 0.51
N THR A 44 9.28 3.67 1.83
CA THR A 44 8.89 2.56 2.73
C THR A 44 7.47 2.06 2.47
N VAL A 45 6.51 2.96 2.25
CA VAL A 45 5.12 2.61 1.91
C VAL A 45 5.04 1.90 0.56
N ALA A 46 5.80 2.35 -0.44
CA ALA A 46 5.85 1.69 -1.75
C ALA A 46 6.38 0.24 -1.69
N LEU A 47 7.24 -0.09 -0.71
CA LEU A 47 7.77 -1.43 -0.51
C LEU A 47 6.81 -2.39 0.22
N ILE A 48 5.78 -1.87 0.90
CA ILE A 48 4.80 -2.68 1.63
C ILE A 48 4.16 -3.74 0.74
N PRO A 49 3.53 -3.42 -0.42
CA PRO A 49 2.84 -4.43 -1.21
C PRO A 49 3.77 -5.57 -1.66
N TYR A 50 4.98 -5.23 -2.15
CA TYR A 50 6.00 -6.23 -2.50
C TYR A 50 6.35 -7.15 -1.31
N SER A 51 6.56 -6.57 -0.13
CA SER A 51 6.89 -7.36 1.06
C SER A 51 5.76 -8.29 1.50
N VAL A 52 4.51 -7.87 1.32
CA VAL A 52 3.32 -8.66 1.67
C VAL A 52 3.21 -9.88 0.76
N ASP A 53 3.35 -9.71 -0.56
CA ASP A 53 3.25 -10.81 -1.52
C ASP A 53 4.36 -11.86 -1.30
N GLU A 54 5.60 -11.42 -1.03
CA GLU A 54 6.74 -12.29 -0.74
C GLU A 54 6.60 -13.07 0.58
N VAL A 55 6.14 -12.40 1.65
CA VAL A 55 5.85 -13.05 2.93
C VAL A 55 4.78 -14.13 2.75
N LEU A 56 3.73 -13.82 1.99
CA LEU A 56 2.62 -14.76 1.78
C LEU A 56 3.03 -15.94 0.90
N ALA A 57 3.77 -15.71 -0.18
CA ALA A 57 4.36 -16.78 -1.00
C ALA A 57 5.23 -17.72 -0.14
N THR A 58 6.03 -17.14 0.76
CA THR A 58 6.87 -17.91 1.68
C THR A 58 6.05 -18.74 2.68
N ILE A 59 4.98 -18.17 3.23
CA ILE A 59 4.06 -18.88 4.14
C ILE A 59 3.37 -20.04 3.39
N GLN A 60 2.92 -19.81 2.16
CA GLN A 60 2.31 -20.84 1.32
C GLN A 60 3.29 -21.98 1.02
N TYR A 61 4.54 -21.63 0.68
CA TYR A 61 5.61 -22.59 0.47
C TYR A 61 5.88 -23.45 1.71
N LEU A 62 6.05 -22.82 2.88
CA LEU A 62 6.30 -23.54 4.13
C LEU A 62 5.13 -24.45 4.51
N TRP A 63 3.89 -24.00 4.29
CA TRP A 63 2.71 -24.79 4.56
C TRP A 63 2.60 -26.00 3.61
N GLY A 64 2.89 -25.80 2.33
CA GLY A 64 2.95 -26.87 1.32
C GLY A 64 4.02 -27.91 1.65
N ALA A 65 5.23 -27.47 2.00
CA ALA A 65 6.33 -28.36 2.39
C ALA A 65 6.00 -29.16 3.65
N THR A 66 5.39 -28.53 4.66
CA THR A 66 4.99 -29.21 5.90
C THR A 66 3.91 -30.26 5.63
N ARG A 67 2.97 -29.99 4.72
CA ARG A 67 1.95 -30.97 4.30
C ARG A 67 2.54 -32.14 3.49
N ALA A 68 3.63 -31.91 2.76
CA ALA A 68 4.36 -32.94 2.04
C ALA A 68 5.25 -33.83 2.94
N GLY A 69 5.27 -33.58 4.26
CA GLY A 69 6.03 -34.36 5.24
C GLY A 69 7.48 -33.91 5.44
N GLU A 70 7.89 -32.78 4.86
CA GLU A 70 9.23 -32.22 5.09
C GLU A 70 9.34 -31.59 6.50
N PRO A 71 10.48 -31.71 7.18
CA PRO A 71 10.68 -31.14 8.51
C PRO A 71 10.71 -29.60 8.45
N PHE A 72 9.65 -28.96 8.95
CA PHE A 72 9.43 -27.51 8.96
C PHE A 72 10.68 -26.68 9.25
N TRP A 73 11.39 -27.01 10.34
CA TRP A 73 12.58 -26.25 10.77
C TRP A 73 13.74 -26.32 9.78
N ARG A 74 13.96 -27.47 9.15
CA ARG A 74 15.00 -27.61 8.11
C ARG A 74 14.63 -26.79 6.89
N THR A 75 13.38 -26.89 6.43
CA THR A 75 12.86 -26.15 5.27
C THR A 75 12.89 -24.64 5.52
N PHE A 76 12.58 -24.19 6.74
CA PHE A 76 12.60 -22.79 7.13
C PHE A 76 14.01 -22.17 7.06
N TRP A 77 15.01 -22.86 7.62
CA TRP A 77 16.40 -22.36 7.71
C TRP A 77 17.20 -22.58 6.43
N MET A 78 17.14 -23.79 5.85
CA MET A 78 17.97 -24.21 4.72
C MET A 78 17.27 -24.13 3.36
N GLY A 79 15.96 -23.90 3.32
CA GLY A 79 15.16 -24.12 2.12
C GLY A 79 14.94 -25.61 1.87
N GLY A 80 13.76 -25.96 1.35
CA GLY A 80 13.47 -27.31 0.87
C GLY A 80 13.67 -27.41 -0.66
N PRO A 81 13.44 -28.61 -1.24
CA PRO A 81 13.40 -28.76 -2.69
C PRO A 81 12.37 -27.81 -3.32
N ALA A 82 12.65 -27.36 -4.55
CA ALA A 82 11.73 -26.52 -5.31
C ALA A 82 10.45 -27.33 -5.58
N LEU A 83 9.28 -26.77 -5.20
CA LEU A 83 7.98 -27.42 -5.40
C LEU A 83 7.52 -27.38 -6.87
N SER A 84 8.23 -26.68 -7.75
CA SER A 84 7.94 -26.60 -9.18
C SER A 84 9.19 -26.93 -9.99
N GLU A 85 9.11 -28.01 -10.77
CA GLU A 85 10.21 -28.57 -11.57
C GLU A 85 10.54 -27.76 -12.84
N ASN A 86 9.77 -26.71 -13.16
CA ASN A 86 9.81 -26.02 -14.46
C ASN A 86 10.12 -24.52 -14.43
N GLN A 87 10.64 -23.97 -13.33
CA GLN A 87 11.10 -22.57 -13.28
C GLN A 87 12.52 -22.51 -12.74
N THR A 88 13.48 -22.91 -13.57
CA THR A 88 14.82 -22.33 -13.50
C THR A 88 14.88 -21.25 -14.58
N PRO A 89 14.51 -19.98 -14.30
CA PRO A 89 14.95 -18.90 -15.15
C PRO A 89 16.47 -18.97 -15.17
N GLY A 90 17.06 -19.19 -16.35
CA GLY A 90 18.50 -19.06 -16.52
C GLY A 90 18.93 -17.68 -16.01
N ALA A 91 20.09 -17.61 -15.34
CA ALA A 91 20.68 -16.34 -14.96
C ALA A 91 21.05 -15.57 -16.23
N ASP A 92 20.10 -14.81 -16.76
CA ASP A 92 20.21 -14.07 -18.00
C ASP A 92 20.80 -12.68 -17.71
N LEU A 93 22.10 -12.69 -17.41
CA LEU A 93 22.88 -11.52 -16.99
C LEU A 93 23.05 -10.47 -18.11
N ASP A 94 22.71 -10.82 -19.35
CA ASP A 94 22.82 -9.95 -20.54
C ASP A 94 21.56 -9.12 -20.81
N ARG A 95 20.55 -9.19 -19.93
CA ARG A 95 19.31 -8.43 -20.12
C ARG A 95 19.52 -6.93 -19.93
N PRO A 96 18.86 -6.08 -20.76
CA PRO A 96 18.91 -4.65 -20.58
C PRO A 96 18.29 -4.26 -19.23
N VAL A 97 18.94 -3.32 -18.52
CA VAL A 97 18.52 -2.82 -17.19
C VAL A 97 17.05 -2.36 -17.19
N PHE A 98 16.54 -1.88 -18.32
CA PHE A 98 15.15 -1.47 -18.48
C PHE A 98 14.16 -2.65 -18.37
N GLU A 99 14.49 -3.83 -18.90
CA GLU A 99 13.64 -5.01 -18.79
C GLU A 99 13.61 -5.53 -17.35
N VAL A 100 14.76 -5.51 -16.66
CA VAL A 100 14.86 -5.88 -15.24
C VAL A 100 14.06 -4.90 -14.35
N LEU A 101 14.17 -3.59 -14.61
CA LEU A 101 13.38 -2.58 -13.91
C LEU A 101 11.88 -2.74 -14.18
N LYS A 102 11.50 -3.03 -15.44
CA LYS A 102 10.10 -3.25 -15.80
C LYS A 102 9.54 -4.48 -15.09
N GLU A 103 10.26 -5.61 -15.11
CA GLU A 103 9.88 -6.83 -14.39
C GLU A 103 9.78 -6.59 -12.88
N PHE A 104 10.70 -5.82 -12.29
CA PHE A 104 10.63 -5.46 -10.87
C PHE A 104 9.40 -4.60 -10.55
N VAL A 105 9.08 -3.62 -11.41
CA VAL A 105 7.93 -2.72 -11.21
C VAL A 105 6.60 -3.44 -11.48
N THR A 106 6.53 -4.40 -12.40
CA THR A 106 5.28 -5.12 -12.71
C THR A 106 5.17 -6.47 -12.00
N GLY A 107 6.24 -6.93 -11.36
CA GLY A 107 6.32 -8.22 -10.69
C GLY A 107 5.74 -8.13 -9.28
N GLY A 108 4.78 -9.00 -8.96
CA GLY A 108 4.17 -9.10 -7.63
C GLY A 108 3.08 -8.06 -7.35
N VAL A 109 3.23 -6.81 -7.81
CA VAL A 109 2.29 -5.71 -7.49
C VAL A 109 1.47 -5.28 -8.71
N ASN A 110 0.17 -5.10 -8.49
CA ASN A 110 -0.75 -4.58 -9.51
C ASN A 110 -1.00 -3.09 -9.28
N PHE A 111 -0.88 -2.28 -10.34
CA PHE A 111 -1.14 -0.84 -10.31
C PHE A 111 -2.48 -0.49 -11.00
N PRO A 112 -3.64 -0.83 -10.42
CA PRO A 112 -4.91 -0.40 -10.99
C PRO A 112 -5.00 1.13 -10.90
N TRP A 113 -5.48 1.74 -11.98
CA TRP A 113 -5.57 3.20 -12.07
C TRP A 113 -6.39 3.81 -10.92
N THR A 114 -7.38 3.08 -10.39
CA THR A 114 -8.22 3.54 -9.28
C THR A 114 -7.43 3.73 -7.98
N LEU A 115 -6.48 2.85 -7.68
CA LEU A 115 -5.63 2.96 -6.49
C LEU A 115 -4.57 4.05 -6.68
N VAL A 116 -4.00 4.16 -7.89
CA VAL A 116 -3.08 5.26 -8.23
C VAL A 116 -3.80 6.61 -8.08
N ALA A 117 -5.02 6.73 -8.59
CA ALA A 117 -5.85 7.92 -8.43
C ALA A 117 -6.16 8.20 -6.95
N SER A 118 -6.48 7.16 -6.16
CA SER A 118 -6.72 7.30 -4.71
C SER A 118 -5.49 7.81 -3.96
N THR A 119 -4.30 7.29 -4.30
CA THR A 119 -3.02 7.77 -3.75
C THR A 119 -2.78 9.24 -4.10
N LEU A 120 -3.03 9.65 -5.35
CA LEU A 120 -2.90 11.05 -5.78
C LEU A 120 -3.90 11.97 -5.07
N LEU A 121 -5.14 11.52 -4.85
CA LEU A 121 -6.13 12.27 -4.08
C LEU A 121 -5.73 12.42 -2.61
N GLY A 122 -5.16 11.37 -1.99
CA GLY A 122 -4.61 11.46 -0.64
C GLY A 122 -3.44 12.45 -0.55
N ALA A 123 -2.55 12.48 -1.55
CA ALA A 123 -1.47 13.47 -1.63
C ALA A 123 -2.01 14.89 -1.84
N LEU A 124 -3.07 15.04 -2.64
CA LEU A 124 -3.74 16.32 -2.85
C LEU A 124 -4.32 16.88 -1.54
N LEU A 125 -4.94 16.03 -0.71
CA LEU A 125 -5.46 16.41 0.61
C LEU A 125 -4.36 16.99 1.53
N MET A 126 -3.16 16.43 1.50
CA MET A 126 -2.02 16.95 2.27
C MET A 126 -1.58 18.35 1.81
N THR A 127 -1.95 18.76 0.61
CA THR A 127 -1.60 20.06 0.01
C THR A 127 -2.74 21.09 0.07
N THR A 128 -3.87 20.79 0.72
CA THR A 128 -5.03 21.71 0.80
C THR A 128 -4.69 23.07 1.42
N PRO A 129 -3.77 23.23 2.40
CA PRO A 129 -3.41 24.55 2.90
C PRO A 129 -2.70 25.42 1.88
N LEU A 130 -1.93 24.80 0.97
CA LEU A 130 -1.15 25.50 -0.05
C LEU A 130 -2.02 25.90 -1.24
N ILE A 131 -2.97 25.05 -1.62
CA ILE A 131 -3.79 25.23 -2.83
C ILE A 131 -5.07 26.03 -2.52
N ILE A 132 -5.74 25.69 -1.41
CA ILE A 132 -7.08 26.19 -1.06
C ILE A 132 -7.01 27.16 0.12
N GLY A 133 -5.95 27.10 0.95
CA GLY A 133 -5.82 27.94 2.13
C GLY A 133 -6.57 27.42 3.35
N THR A 134 -6.82 26.10 3.43
CA THR A 134 -7.44 25.47 4.61
C THR A 134 -6.62 25.73 5.87
N GLN A 135 -7.34 26.00 6.97
CA GLN A 135 -6.78 26.28 8.28
C GLN A 135 -7.10 25.14 9.25
N PRO A 136 -6.33 24.99 10.35
CA PRO A 136 -6.73 24.12 11.45
C PRO A 136 -8.11 24.52 12.03
N PRO A 137 -8.94 23.56 12.47
CA PRO A 137 -8.70 22.11 12.56
C PRO A 137 -8.92 21.30 11.26
N LEU A 138 -9.59 21.84 10.24
CA LEU A 138 -9.91 21.09 9.01
C LEU A 138 -8.65 20.56 8.31
N TYR A 139 -7.61 21.40 8.16
CA TYR A 139 -6.32 20.98 7.61
C TYR A 139 -5.74 19.74 8.32
N PHE A 140 -5.78 19.70 9.66
CA PHE A 140 -5.23 18.55 10.39
C PHE A 140 -6.01 17.27 10.08
N SER A 141 -7.33 17.36 9.92
CA SER A 141 -8.16 16.23 9.46
C SER A 141 -7.76 15.79 8.06
N ASP A 142 -7.67 16.72 7.10
CA ASP A 142 -7.33 16.41 5.70
C ASP A 142 -5.95 15.74 5.58
N HIS A 143 -4.98 16.25 6.34
CA HIS A 143 -3.62 15.70 6.37
C HIS A 143 -3.57 14.28 6.94
N VAL A 144 -4.19 14.06 8.10
CA VAL A 144 -4.25 12.73 8.75
C VAL A 144 -4.91 11.73 7.82
N VAL A 145 -6.08 12.10 7.27
CA VAL A 145 -6.89 11.19 6.46
C VAL A 145 -6.25 10.97 5.09
N GLY A 146 -5.61 12.00 4.50
CA GLY A 146 -4.81 11.88 3.28
C GLY A 146 -3.67 10.88 3.42
N CYS A 147 -2.93 10.90 4.54
CA CYS A 147 -1.89 9.91 4.83
C CYS A 147 -2.45 8.49 4.93
N LEU A 148 -3.60 8.32 5.60
CA LEU A 148 -4.26 7.02 5.73
C LEU A 148 -4.75 6.50 4.38
N ILE A 149 -5.33 7.36 3.54
CA ILE A 149 -5.78 7.02 2.18
C ILE A 149 -4.60 6.52 1.33
N ILE A 150 -3.47 7.21 1.37
CA ILE A 150 -2.24 6.79 0.66
C ILE A 150 -1.80 5.40 1.14
N MET A 151 -1.71 5.20 2.46
CA MET A 151 -1.26 3.94 3.04
C MET A 151 -2.19 2.78 2.66
N VAL A 152 -3.51 2.99 2.75
CA VAL A 152 -4.53 2.02 2.35
C VAL A 152 -4.47 1.73 0.85
N ALA A 153 -4.38 2.76 0.02
CA ALA A 153 -4.36 2.63 -1.44
C ALA A 153 -3.12 1.86 -1.93
N VAL A 154 -1.94 2.19 -1.40
CA VAL A 154 -0.68 1.51 -1.76
C VAL A 154 -0.66 0.07 -1.23
N THR A 155 -1.14 -0.15 0.00
CA THR A 155 -1.24 -1.52 0.55
C THR A 155 -2.17 -2.38 -0.29
N ALA A 156 -3.31 -1.83 -0.74
CA ALA A 156 -4.28 -2.54 -1.58
C ALA A 156 -3.77 -2.84 -3.02
N MET A 157 -2.57 -2.38 -3.40
CA MET A 157 -1.92 -2.76 -4.65
C MET A 157 -1.41 -4.22 -4.62
N ALA A 158 -1.10 -4.75 -3.44
CA ALA A 158 -0.87 -6.17 -3.25
C ALA A 158 -2.20 -6.93 -3.38
N GLU A 159 -2.22 -7.94 -4.25
CA GLU A 159 -3.47 -8.53 -4.72
C GLU A 159 -4.23 -9.26 -3.61
N ILE A 160 -3.52 -9.88 -2.67
CA ILE A 160 -4.11 -10.64 -1.57
C ILE A 160 -4.78 -9.72 -0.54
N VAL A 161 -4.23 -8.51 -0.34
CA VAL A 161 -4.77 -7.51 0.57
C VAL A 161 -5.57 -6.42 -0.16
N ARG A 162 -5.89 -6.64 -1.44
CA ARG A 162 -6.73 -5.74 -2.25
C ARG A 162 -8.05 -5.31 -1.58
N PRO A 163 -8.76 -6.15 -0.78
CA PRO A 163 -9.96 -5.73 -0.06
C PRO A 163 -9.75 -4.55 0.90
N VAL A 164 -8.51 -4.29 1.35
CA VAL A 164 -8.17 -3.17 2.23
C VAL A 164 -8.59 -1.83 1.61
N ARG A 165 -8.71 -1.72 0.28
CA ARG A 165 -9.24 -0.53 -0.41
C ARG A 165 -10.61 -0.06 0.10
N PHE A 166 -11.44 -0.96 0.64
CA PHE A 166 -12.76 -0.57 1.15
C PHE A 166 -12.68 0.35 2.37
N LEU A 167 -11.52 0.40 3.06
CA LEU A 167 -11.28 1.42 4.09
C LEU A 167 -11.31 2.84 3.50
N ASN A 168 -10.92 3.04 2.24
CA ASN A 168 -11.02 4.33 1.56
C ASN A 168 -12.47 4.79 1.36
N VAL A 169 -13.46 3.90 1.41
CA VAL A 169 -14.88 4.29 1.40
C VAL A 169 -15.21 5.03 2.70
N VAL A 170 -14.79 4.49 3.85
CA VAL A 170 -15.02 5.11 5.16
C VAL A 170 -14.24 6.42 5.27
N LEU A 171 -12.97 6.42 4.86
CA LEU A 171 -12.12 7.61 4.87
C LEU A 171 -12.64 8.69 3.92
N GLY A 172 -13.08 8.31 2.70
CA GLY A 172 -13.69 9.23 1.74
C GLY A 172 -15.02 9.80 2.23
N ALA A 173 -15.84 9.00 2.91
CA ALA A 173 -17.07 9.49 3.55
C ALA A 173 -16.77 10.50 4.66
N TRP A 174 -15.74 10.27 5.46
CA TRP A 174 -15.29 11.24 6.45
C TRP A 174 -14.84 12.55 5.81
N ILE A 175 -14.01 12.51 4.75
CA ILE A 175 -13.57 13.71 4.02
C ILE A 175 -14.76 14.49 3.45
N ALA A 176 -15.79 13.82 2.93
CA ALA A 176 -16.99 14.52 2.45
C ALA A 176 -17.79 15.22 3.56
N VAL A 177 -17.68 14.76 4.81
CA VAL A 177 -18.42 15.28 5.97
C VAL A 177 -17.60 16.27 6.80
N SER A 178 -16.27 16.12 6.86
CA SER A 178 -15.36 16.92 7.68
C SER A 178 -15.53 18.43 7.55
N PRO A 179 -15.71 19.04 6.35
CA PRO A 179 -15.84 20.50 6.25
C PRO A 179 -17.14 21.07 6.84
N PHE A 180 -18.14 20.22 7.14
CA PHE A 180 -19.38 20.62 7.82
C PHE A 180 -19.29 20.48 9.34
N VAL A 181 -18.37 19.67 9.83
CA VAL A 181 -18.17 19.39 11.26
C VAL A 181 -17.01 20.23 11.83
N LEU A 182 -16.00 20.51 11.01
CA LEU A 182 -14.78 21.21 11.39
C LEU A 182 -14.71 22.61 10.77
N ALA A 183 -14.32 23.58 11.58
CA ALA A 183 -13.99 24.91 11.09
C ALA A 183 -12.64 24.93 10.34
N GLY A 184 -12.39 25.99 9.57
CA GLY A 184 -11.11 26.21 8.88
C GLY A 184 -11.17 26.07 7.37
N GLY A 185 -12.35 25.85 6.78
CA GLY A 185 -12.56 25.83 5.33
C GLY A 185 -13.56 26.90 4.86
N GLY A 186 -13.24 27.58 3.76
CA GLY A 186 -14.22 28.39 3.01
C GLY A 186 -15.03 27.53 2.04
N THR A 187 -15.91 28.15 1.24
CA THR A 187 -16.77 27.44 0.26
C THR A 187 -15.96 26.57 -0.71
N GLN A 188 -14.75 27.01 -1.09
CA GLN A 188 -13.86 26.24 -1.97
C GLN A 188 -13.35 24.95 -1.31
N ALA A 189 -13.03 24.98 -0.01
CA ALA A 189 -12.60 23.80 0.74
C ALA A 189 -13.74 22.79 0.87
N ILE A 190 -14.96 23.26 1.21
CA ILE A 190 -16.15 22.40 1.26
C ILE A 190 -16.35 21.69 -0.08
N ALA A 191 -16.31 22.43 -1.19
CA ALA A 191 -16.50 21.85 -2.52
C ALA A 191 -15.40 20.84 -2.87
N ALA A 192 -14.13 21.14 -2.55
CA ALA A 192 -13.01 20.26 -2.81
C ALA A 192 -13.11 18.96 -1.99
N ASP A 193 -13.31 19.05 -0.68
CA ASP A 193 -13.39 17.90 0.21
C ASP A 193 -14.57 17.00 -0.15
N VAL A 194 -15.75 17.56 -0.41
CA VAL A 194 -16.91 16.78 -0.88
C VAL A 194 -16.60 16.06 -2.19
N THR A 195 -15.97 16.76 -3.14
CA THR A 195 -15.62 16.16 -4.45
C THR A 195 -14.59 15.05 -4.30
N ILE A 196 -13.53 15.28 -3.53
CA ILE A 196 -12.46 14.31 -3.28
C ILE A 196 -13.00 13.10 -2.51
N GLY A 197 -13.79 13.32 -1.46
CA GLY A 197 -14.41 12.27 -0.66
C GLY A 197 -15.33 11.37 -1.48
N LEU A 198 -16.19 11.95 -2.31
CA LEU A 198 -17.04 11.19 -3.23
C LEU A 198 -16.22 10.44 -4.29
N ALA A 199 -15.18 11.07 -4.84
CA ALA A 199 -14.28 10.41 -5.79
C ALA A 199 -13.59 9.19 -5.16
N LEU A 200 -13.10 9.29 -3.92
CA LEU A 200 -12.47 8.18 -3.20
C LEU A 200 -13.43 7.02 -2.97
N ILE A 201 -14.68 7.30 -2.61
CA ILE A 201 -15.72 6.27 -2.48
C ILE A 201 -15.91 5.57 -3.82
N VAL A 202 -16.14 6.33 -4.90
CA VAL A 202 -16.39 5.78 -6.24
C VAL A 202 -15.18 4.98 -6.74
N LEU A 203 -13.96 5.44 -6.53
CA LEU A 203 -12.74 4.74 -6.96
C LEU A 203 -12.49 3.44 -6.19
N SER A 204 -13.04 3.32 -4.98
CA SER A 204 -12.83 2.15 -4.10
C SER A 204 -13.83 1.01 -4.34
N LEU A 205 -14.90 1.24 -5.11
CA LEU A 205 -15.97 0.26 -5.40
C LEU A 205 -15.69 -0.70 -6.57
N PRO A 206 -15.08 -0.29 -7.71
CA PRO A 206 -14.89 -1.15 -8.87
C PRO A 206 -14.03 -2.36 -8.54
N ARG A 207 -14.50 -3.56 -8.87
CA ARG A 207 -13.69 -4.78 -8.77
C ARG A 207 -12.54 -4.71 -9.78
N GLY A 208 -11.31 -4.91 -9.30
CA GLY A 208 -10.12 -4.84 -10.16
C GLY A 208 -10.03 -6.06 -11.07
N THR A 209 -9.29 -5.93 -12.17
CA THR A 209 -8.88 -7.09 -12.97
C THR A 209 -7.92 -7.93 -12.14
N ARG A 210 -8.20 -9.24 -12.05
CA ARG A 210 -7.36 -10.21 -11.35
C ARG A 210 -6.14 -10.55 -12.20
N SER A 211 -4.97 -10.71 -11.58
CA SER A 211 -3.79 -11.21 -12.28
C SER A 211 -3.95 -12.71 -12.59
N ASP A 212 -3.24 -13.23 -13.61
CA ASP A 212 -3.17 -14.67 -13.89
C ASP A 212 -2.41 -15.46 -12.79
N GLN A 213 -1.82 -14.76 -11.82
CA GLN A 213 -1.16 -15.31 -10.65
C GLN A 213 -2.16 -16.06 -9.75
N HIS A 214 -1.85 -17.32 -9.43
CA HIS A 214 -2.67 -18.17 -8.55
C HIS A 214 -2.06 -18.18 -7.15
N TYR A 215 -2.80 -17.66 -6.15
CA TYR A 215 -2.38 -17.60 -4.75
C TYR A 215 -2.99 -18.74 -3.91
N GLY A 216 -3.36 -19.83 -4.57
CA GLY A 216 -3.92 -21.03 -3.93
C GLY A 216 -5.21 -20.75 -3.16
N GLY A 217 -5.26 -21.10 -1.87
CA GLY A 217 -6.47 -20.94 -1.04
C GLY A 217 -6.89 -19.49 -0.78
N TRP A 218 -6.01 -18.52 -1.05
CA TRP A 218 -6.26 -17.09 -0.85
C TRP A 218 -6.96 -16.41 -2.03
N ASP A 219 -7.16 -17.15 -3.12
CA ASP A 219 -7.92 -16.73 -4.29
C ASP A 219 -9.35 -16.25 -3.96
N ARG A 220 -9.93 -16.74 -2.85
CA ARG A 220 -11.25 -16.33 -2.35
C ARG A 220 -11.26 -14.96 -1.66
N ALA A 221 -10.12 -14.48 -1.20
CA ALA A 221 -9.98 -13.16 -0.56
C ALA A 221 -9.78 -12.04 -1.58
N ILE A 222 -9.45 -12.36 -2.83
CA ILE A 222 -9.18 -11.39 -3.90
C ILE A 222 -10.52 -10.93 -4.51
N VAL A 223 -10.85 -9.63 -4.36
CA VAL A 223 -12.12 -8.99 -4.82
C VAL A 223 -11.86 -7.68 -5.56
#